data_AF-A0A2M7PV39-F1
#
_entry.id   AF-A0A2M7PV39-F1
#
_cell.length_a   1.000
_cell.length_b   1.000
_cell.length_c   1.000
_cell.angle_alpha   90.00
_cell.angle_beta   90.00
_cell.angle_gamma   90.00
#
_symmetry.space_group_name_H-M   'P 1'
#
loop_
_entity.id
_entity.type
_entity.pdbx_description
1 polymer ?
#
loop_
_entity_poly.entity_id
_entity_poly.type
_entity_poly.pdbx_seq_one_letter_code
_entity_poly.pdbx_strand_id
1 'polypeptide(L)'
;MLIKSLMIGCFLFFLGSSALTAQDFEYVGAKKCKMCHNKPATGEQYKKWADSKHAHAMESLKGDEAKDPKCLKCHSTAGSVKSDLIVTLTVEE
;
A
#
# COMPACT_ATOMS: atom_id res chain seq x y z
N MET A 1 28.68 39.24 19.25
CA MET A 1 27.34 38.72 19.65
C MET A 1 26.59 38.14 18.46
N LEU A 2 26.55 38.83 17.31
CA LEU A 2 25.93 38.36 16.07
C LEU A 2 26.31 36.93 15.65
N ILE A 3 27.60 36.57 15.67
CA ILE A 3 28.10 35.25 15.25
C ILE A 3 27.59 34.13 16.18
N LYS A 4 27.53 34.37 17.50
CA LYS A 4 26.97 33.39 18.46
C LYS A 4 25.47 33.22 18.25
N SER A 5 24.73 34.31 18.04
CA SER A 5 23.29 34.26 17.73
C SER A 5 23.01 33.56 16.40
N LEU A 6 23.86 33.75 15.39
CA LEU A 6 23.76 33.07 14.10
C LEU A 6 24.03 31.56 14.23
N MET A 7 25.08 31.16 14.97
CA MET A 7 25.39 29.75 15.20
C MET A 7 24.29 29.03 15.97
N ILE A 8 23.69 29.69 16.98
CA ILE A 8 22.55 29.14 17.74
C ILE A 8 21.32 29.02 16.84
N GLY A 9 21.05 30.01 15.98
CA GLY A 9 19.96 29.96 15.01
C GLY A 9 20.11 28.82 14.00
N CYS A 10 21.32 28.62 13.46
CA CYS A 10 21.61 27.51 12.55
C CYS A 10 21.49 26.14 13.24
N PHE A 11 21.93 26.02 14.50
CA PHE A 11 21.83 24.78 15.27
C PHE A 11 20.36 24.41 15.59
N LEU A 12 19.54 25.39 15.94
CA LEU A 12 18.10 25.19 16.17
C LEU A 12 17.35 24.84 14.88
N PHE A 13 17.73 25.43 13.75
CA PHE A 13 17.17 25.07 12.44
C PHE A 13 17.54 23.62 12.05
N PHE A 14 18.80 23.22 12.26
CA PHE A 14 19.26 21.87 11.96
C PHE A 14 18.60 20.80 12.84
N LEU A 15 18.36 21.08 14.12
CA LEU A 15 17.62 20.19 15.03
C LEU A 15 16.15 20.07 14.65
N GLY A 16 15.51 21.16 14.20
CA GLY A 16 14.11 21.19 13.78
C GLY A 16 13.80 20.44 12.48
N SER A 17 14.79 20.26 11.60
CA SER A 17 14.63 19.50 10.34
C SER A 17 14.72 17.98 10.50
N SER A 18 15.02 17.47 11.70
CA SER A 18 15.14 16.03 11.98
C SER A 18 13.79 15.30 12.05
N ALA A 19 12.68 16.04 12.11
CA ALA A 19 11.33 15.48 12.13
C ALA A 19 10.81 15.23 10.70
N LEU A 20 11.54 14.46 9.90
CA LEU A 20 10.92 13.78 8.75
C LEU A 20 10.07 12.65 9.32
N THR A 21 8.81 12.95 9.66
CA THR A 21 7.81 11.90 9.88
C THR A 21 7.72 11.08 8.59
N ALA A 22 7.67 9.75 8.71
CA ALA A 22 7.35 8.91 7.57
C ALA A 22 6.04 9.40 6.95
N GLN A 23 5.99 9.51 5.61
CA GLN A 23 4.76 9.90 4.92
C GLN A 23 3.67 8.89 5.24
N ASP A 24 2.43 9.36 5.38
CA ASP A 24 1.29 8.44 5.43
C ASP A 24 1.23 7.67 4.10
N PHE A 25 1.05 6.36 4.19
CA PHE A 25 0.93 5.48 3.03
C PHE A 25 -0.50 4.98 2.93
N GLU A 26 -0.96 4.73 1.70
CA GLU A 26 -2.26 4.13 1.46
C GLU A 26 -2.10 2.95 0.49
N TYR A 27 -2.97 1.95 0.63
CA TYR A 27 -3.11 0.91 -0.37
C TYR A 27 -3.78 1.48 -1.63
N VAL A 28 -3.04 1.50 -2.74
CA VAL A 28 -3.48 2.16 -3.99
C VAL A 28 -4.17 1.23 -5.00
N GLY A 29 -4.18 -0.07 -4.73
CA GLY A 29 -4.74 -1.11 -5.60
C GLY A 29 -3.97 -1.34 -6.91
N ALA A 30 -4.26 -2.48 -7.55
CA ALA A 30 -3.55 -2.92 -8.75
C ALA A 30 -3.75 -2.02 -9.98
N LYS A 31 -4.85 -1.24 -10.03
CA LYS A 31 -5.15 -0.34 -11.16
C LYS A 31 -4.04 0.69 -11.41
N LYS A 32 -3.39 1.19 -10.35
CA LYS A 32 -2.24 2.12 -10.49
C LYS A 32 -1.04 1.45 -11.16
N CYS A 33 -0.84 0.16 -10.93
CA CYS A 33 0.25 -0.61 -11.51
C CYS A 33 0.13 -0.77 -13.04
N LYS A 34 -1.09 -0.74 -13.58
CA LYS A 34 -1.39 -0.86 -15.02
C LYS A 34 -0.60 0.14 -15.88
N MET A 35 -0.40 1.36 -15.39
CA MET A 35 0.24 2.42 -16.19
C MET A 35 1.65 2.05 -16.64
N CYS A 36 2.39 1.30 -15.82
CA CYS A 36 3.77 0.91 -16.09
C CYS A 36 3.90 -0.58 -16.44
N HIS A 37 3.10 -1.46 -15.83
CA HIS A 37 3.25 -2.91 -15.91
C HIS A 37 2.32 -3.59 -16.92
N ASN A 38 1.90 -2.89 -17.97
CA ASN A 38 0.95 -3.42 -18.96
C ASN A 38 1.53 -3.51 -20.39
N LYS A 39 2.81 -3.20 -20.60
CA LYS A 39 3.42 -3.23 -21.94
C LYS A 39 3.99 -4.62 -22.29
N PRO A 40 3.84 -5.11 -23.54
CA PRO A 40 4.51 -6.32 -24.06
C PRO A 40 6.00 -6.37 -23.77
N ALA A 41 6.70 -5.27 -24.06
CA ALA A 41 8.16 -5.18 -23.92
C ALA A 41 8.66 -5.40 -22.48
N THR A 42 7.80 -5.20 -21.48
CA THR A 42 8.15 -5.39 -20.06
C THR A 42 7.42 -6.58 -19.44
N GLY A 43 6.70 -7.39 -20.22
CA GLY A 43 6.11 -8.66 -19.79
C GLY A 43 4.59 -8.68 -19.56
N GLU A 44 3.88 -7.56 -19.72
CA GLU A 44 2.40 -7.44 -19.55
C GLU A 44 1.87 -8.00 -18.22
N GLN A 45 2.56 -7.75 -17.10
CA GLN A 45 2.22 -8.32 -15.81
C GLN A 45 0.78 -8.00 -15.40
N TYR A 46 0.34 -6.74 -15.55
CA TYR A 46 -1.01 -6.33 -15.18
C TYR A 46 -2.06 -7.12 -15.97
N LYS A 47 -1.92 -7.20 -17.30
CA LYS A 47 -2.87 -7.94 -18.15
C LYS A 47 -2.93 -9.41 -17.75
N LYS A 48 -1.77 -10.07 -17.62
CA LYS A 48 -1.70 -11.49 -17.24
C LYS A 48 -2.27 -11.76 -15.85
N TRP A 49 -2.02 -10.86 -14.89
CA TRP A 49 -2.62 -10.94 -13.56
C TRP A 49 -4.13 -10.74 -13.62
N ALA A 50 -4.60 -9.72 -14.33
CA ALA A 50 -6.01 -9.38 -14.47
C ALA A 50 -6.82 -10.53 -15.11
N ASP A 51 -6.22 -11.28 -16.03
CA ASP A 51 -6.85 -12.45 -16.66
C ASP A 51 -6.72 -13.73 -15.79
N SER A 52 -6.10 -13.66 -14.62
CA SER A 52 -5.82 -14.82 -13.75
C SER A 52 -6.91 -15.04 -12.70
N LYS A 53 -7.00 -16.26 -12.20
CA LYS A 53 -7.91 -16.62 -11.10
C LYS A 53 -7.68 -15.79 -9.82
N HIS A 54 -6.46 -15.29 -9.58
CA HIS A 54 -6.17 -14.50 -8.38
C HIS A 54 -6.76 -13.09 -8.47
N ALA A 55 -6.83 -12.47 -9.65
CA ALA A 55 -7.51 -11.18 -9.81
C ALA A 55 -9.02 -11.30 -9.58
N HIS A 56 -9.57 -12.50 -9.74
CA HIS A 56 -10.99 -12.84 -9.55
C HIS A 56 -11.23 -13.70 -8.30
N ALA A 57 -10.30 -13.73 -7.34
CA ALA A 57 -10.37 -14.67 -6.22
C ALA A 57 -11.66 -14.51 -5.40
N MET A 58 -12.09 -13.27 -5.16
CA MET A 58 -13.34 -12.98 -4.44
C MET A 58 -14.60 -13.43 -5.19
N GLU A 59 -14.59 -13.41 -6.53
CA GLU A 59 -15.73 -13.82 -7.35
C GLU A 59 -16.04 -15.32 -7.23
N SER A 60 -15.07 -16.13 -6.77
CA SER A 60 -15.26 -17.56 -6.56
C SER A 60 -16.00 -17.90 -5.27
N LEU A 61 -16.13 -16.96 -4.34
CA LEU A 61 -16.86 -17.14 -3.08
C LEU A 61 -18.37 -16.95 -3.30
N LYS A 62 -19.20 -17.78 -2.64
CA LYS A 62 -20.66 -17.76 -2.76
C LYS A 62 -21.34 -17.56 -1.43
N GLY A 63 -22.46 -16.83 -1.44
CA GLY A 63 -23.26 -16.62 -0.23
C GLY A 63 -22.43 -15.99 0.89
N ASP A 64 -22.44 -16.64 2.06
CA ASP A 64 -21.76 -16.14 3.25
C ASP A 64 -20.24 -16.38 3.26
N GLU A 65 -19.69 -17.12 2.30
CA GLU A 65 -18.24 -17.35 2.19
C GLU A 65 -17.46 -16.04 2.04
N ALA A 66 -18.03 -15.04 1.36
CA ALA A 66 -17.44 -13.71 1.20
C ALA A 66 -17.31 -12.92 2.51
N LYS A 67 -17.89 -13.43 3.61
CA LYS A 67 -17.80 -12.85 4.95
C LYS A 67 -17.10 -13.80 5.94
N ASP A 68 -16.82 -15.04 5.55
CA ASP A 68 -16.14 -16.02 6.42
C ASP A 68 -14.63 -15.71 6.47
N PRO A 69 -14.06 -15.39 7.65
CA PRO A 69 -12.64 -15.14 7.81
C PRO A 69 -11.74 -16.29 7.32
N LYS A 70 -12.23 -17.54 7.35
CA LYS A 70 -11.48 -18.70 6.84
C LYS A 70 -11.28 -18.63 5.34
N CYS A 71 -12.28 -18.14 4.61
CA CYS A 71 -12.23 -17.94 3.16
C CYS A 71 -11.42 -16.69 2.82
N LEU A 72 -11.68 -15.59 3.52
CA LEU A 72 -11.05 -14.29 3.28
C LEU A 72 -9.53 -14.33 3.48
N LYS A 73 -9.01 -15.21 4.35
CA LYS A 73 -7.57 -15.40 4.53
C LYS A 73 -6.81 -15.67 3.22
N CYS A 74 -7.46 -16.29 2.24
CA CYS A 74 -6.85 -16.66 0.96
C CYS A 74 -7.46 -15.92 -0.24
N HIS A 75 -8.72 -15.47 -0.14
CA HIS A 75 -9.46 -14.92 -1.27
C HIS A 75 -9.50 -13.39 -1.29
N SER A 76 -9.09 -12.71 -0.22
CA SER A 76 -8.93 -11.25 -0.19
C SER A 76 -7.49 -10.83 0.07
N THR A 77 -7.14 -9.62 -0.35
CA THR A 77 -5.81 -9.05 -0.10
C THR A 77 -5.61 -8.76 1.40
N ALA A 78 -6.68 -8.46 2.14
CA ALA A 78 -6.62 -8.07 3.55
C ALA A 78 -6.66 -9.23 4.55
N GLY A 79 -7.34 -10.34 4.22
CA GLY A 79 -7.79 -11.32 5.22
C GLY A 79 -6.70 -12.10 5.96
N SER A 80 -5.45 -12.10 5.46
CA SER A 80 -4.29 -12.73 6.14
C SER A 80 -3.29 -11.72 6.71
N VAL A 81 -3.50 -10.42 6.48
CA VAL A 81 -2.60 -9.37 6.93
C VAL A 81 -2.82 -9.15 8.43
N LYS A 82 -1.74 -9.04 9.18
CA LYS A 82 -1.84 -8.73 10.62
C LYS A 82 -2.40 -7.32 10.80
N SER A 83 -3.22 -7.12 11.83
CA SER A 83 -3.91 -5.85 12.07
C SER A 83 -2.97 -4.65 12.27
N ASP A 84 -1.75 -4.88 12.77
CA ASP A 84 -0.70 -3.87 12.93
C ASP A 84 0.00 -3.50 11.60
N LEU A 85 -0.26 -4.27 10.54
CA LEU A 85 0.28 -4.07 9.18
C LEU A 85 -0.82 -3.70 8.17
N ILE A 86 -2.09 -3.71 8.58
CA ILE A 86 -3.19 -3.21 7.78
C ILE A 86 -3.11 -1.68 7.84
N VAL A 87 -2.67 -1.08 6.72
CA VAL A 87 -2.63 0.38 6.56
C VAL A 87 -4.06 0.86 6.26
N THR A 88 -4.35 1.30 5.03
CA THR A 88 -5.72 1.61 4.59
C THR A 88 -6.41 0.43 3.89
N LEU A 89 -5.81 -0.77 3.97
CA LEU A 89 -6.29 -1.96 3.27
C LEU A 89 -7.55 -2.53 3.93
N THR A 90 -8.63 -2.66 3.17
CA THR A 90 -9.90 -3.26 3.62
C THR A 90 -10.19 -4.56 2.87
N VAL A 91 -11.14 -5.36 3.36
CA VAL A 91 -11.61 -6.56 2.66
C VAL A 91 -12.40 -6.17 1.41
N GLU A 92 -13.11 -5.05 1.48
CA GLU A 92 -13.78 -4.39 0.36
C GLU A 92 -12.75 -3.62 -0.48
N GLU A 93 -12.67 -3.87 -1.80
CA GLU A 93 -11.76 -3.19 -2.75
C GLU A 93 -12.41 -2.03 -3.51
#